data_AF-A0A1F1GCM1-F1
#
_entry.id   AF-A0A1F1GCM1-F1
#
_cell.length_a   1.000
_cell.length_b   1.000
_cell.length_c   1.000
_cell.angle_alpha   90.00
_cell.angle_beta   90.00
_cell.angle_gamma   90.00
#
_symmetry.space_group_name_H-M   'P 1'
#
loop_
_entity.id
_entity.type
_entity.pdbx_description
1 polymer ?
#
loop_
_entity_poly.entity_id
_entity_poly.type
_entity_poly.pdbx_seq_one_letter_code
_entity_poly.pdbx_strand_id
1 'polypeptide(L)'
;MPFVLLLLAAAALLAGLLLLWWDQRQRTDSPAADTTPSADEQLPEQPTSEPVATESDAADNAATDTATEPAPADESAPQPEPAPEPEYEPTSEPEPTPEPLPEAMPAAEPTPEPIPEPETAADSNSGEPAPAPRFTERAERAKHLVPGSARRERKTFGQQRGWEYAKHDSYLADEWTRGAAARGQEPKDIIAGTVRGHETLLFDMGAIPIMAMRTGAASDIVIDFRRVGETVDTPSDDLVHVCTEEGFDVFASEAGVGQRLIDDRVTRALRALPAVVTAAWMEGEWVLAQTTKQARSTEWEEMLEPLAVLADTARVLPPRSEATQVLRVDELDPSRDIPAPPQPEPTGPTAVPDRDASVGAPNIQRPTEPVVMPSRTTSEAHGPIDHTSLGADEVDAIADGREHPTHEQNQARLPRRFDGGSSIFD
;
A
#
# COMPACT_ATOMS: atom_id res chain seq x y z
N MET A 1 -53.06 -0.24 -32.41
CA MET A 1 -52.09 0.44 -31.51
C MET A 1 -52.40 0.30 -30.02
N PRO A 2 -53.62 0.55 -29.48
CA PRO A 2 -53.86 0.49 -28.02
C PRO A 2 -53.80 -0.95 -27.46
N PHE A 3 -54.21 -1.95 -28.25
CA PHE A 3 -54.15 -3.36 -27.84
C PHE A 3 -52.74 -3.93 -27.70
N VAL A 4 -51.77 -3.38 -28.46
CA VAL A 4 -50.35 -3.81 -28.37
C VAL A 4 -49.72 -3.27 -27.08
N LEU A 5 -50.06 -2.04 -26.68
CA LEU A 5 -49.60 -1.45 -25.43
C LEU A 5 -50.22 -2.17 -24.21
N LEU A 6 -51.49 -2.56 -24.28
CA LEU A 6 -52.12 -3.37 -23.23
C LEU A 6 -51.50 -4.76 -23.11
N LEU A 7 -51.15 -5.40 -24.23
CA LEU A 7 -50.45 -6.69 -24.23
C LEU A 7 -49.05 -6.58 -23.62
N LEU A 8 -48.29 -5.53 -23.93
CA LEU A 8 -46.98 -5.29 -23.33
C LEU A 8 -47.07 -4.99 -21.82
N ALA A 9 -48.06 -4.19 -21.40
CA ALA A 9 -48.29 -3.92 -19.98
C ALA A 9 -48.68 -5.19 -19.21
N ALA A 10 -49.53 -6.05 -19.79
CA ALA A 10 -49.89 -7.34 -19.20
C ALA A 10 -48.68 -8.29 -19.11
N ALA A 11 -47.83 -8.33 -20.13
CA ALA A 11 -46.60 -9.12 -20.13
C ALA A 11 -45.61 -8.66 -19.06
N ALA A 12 -45.45 -7.34 -18.88
CA ALA A 12 -44.60 -6.77 -17.84
C ALA A 12 -45.10 -7.09 -16.42
N LEU A 13 -46.42 -7.03 -16.20
CA LEU A 13 -47.03 -7.44 -14.92
C LEU A 13 -46.82 -8.93 -14.62
N LEU A 14 -46.96 -9.79 -15.63
CA LEU A 14 -46.73 -11.23 -15.49
C LEU A 14 -45.25 -11.54 -15.17
N ALA A 15 -44.31 -10.85 -15.83
CA ALA A 15 -42.89 -10.98 -15.55
C ALA A 15 -42.54 -10.52 -14.13
N GLY A 16 -43.13 -9.41 -13.66
CA GLY A 16 -42.97 -8.92 -12.29
C GLY A 16 -43.49 -9.92 -11.25
N LEU A 17 -44.65 -10.53 -11.48
CA LEU A 17 -45.21 -11.56 -10.61
C LEU A 17 -44.35 -12.83 -10.58
N LEU A 18 -43.79 -13.24 -11.72
CA LEU A 18 -42.87 -14.39 -11.79
C LEU A 18 -41.56 -14.14 -11.02
N LEU A 19 -41.01 -12.92 -11.09
CA LEU A 19 -39.83 -12.54 -10.31
C LEU A 19 -40.11 -12.53 -8.80
N LEU A 20 -41.26 -11.98 -8.38
CA LEU A 20 -41.69 -11.99 -6.98
C LEU A 20 -41.91 -13.41 -6.45
N TRP A 21 -42.52 -14.27 -7.26
CA TRP A 21 -42.71 -15.68 -6.90
C TRP A 21 -41.37 -16.43 -6.80
N TRP A 22 -40.44 -16.15 -7.70
CA TRP A 22 -39.09 -16.73 -7.66
C TRP A 22 -38.30 -16.28 -6.42
N ASP A 23 -38.37 -15.00 -6.06
CA ASP A 23 -37.74 -14.46 -4.84
C ASP A 23 -38.33 -15.11 -3.57
N GLN A 24 -39.65 -15.27 -3.50
CA GLN A 24 -40.28 -15.99 -2.39
C GLN A 24 -39.81 -17.44 -2.28
N ARG A 25 -39.64 -18.12 -3.42
CA ARG A 25 -39.16 -19.50 -3.45
C ARG A 25 -37.70 -19.62 -3.00
N GLN A 26 -36.85 -18.66 -3.37
CA GLN A 26 -35.47 -18.61 -2.88
C GLN A 26 -35.39 -18.38 -1.37
N ARG A 27 -36.32 -17.62 -0.79
CA ARG A 27 -36.41 -17.41 0.67
C ARG A 27 -36.90 -18.66 1.41
N THR A 28 -37.73 -19.49 0.79
CA THR A 28 -38.17 -20.76 1.40
C THR A 28 -37.13 -21.88 1.29
N ASP A 29 -36.21 -21.79 0.33
CA ASP A 29 -35.16 -22.79 0.08
C ASP A 29 -33.83 -22.46 0.79
N SER A 30 -33.78 -21.44 1.66
CA SER A 30 -32.67 -21.26 2.61
C SER A 30 -32.95 -22.07 3.89
N PRO A 31 -32.33 -23.25 4.08
CA PRO A 31 -32.30 -23.88 5.39
C PRO A 31 -31.45 -22.99 6.31
N ALA A 32 -32.09 -22.48 7.36
CA ALA A 32 -31.41 -21.94 8.51
C ALA A 32 -30.44 -23.01 9.04
N ALA A 33 -29.15 -22.70 9.03
CA ALA A 33 -28.14 -23.54 9.66
C ALA A 33 -28.45 -23.67 11.16
N ASP A 34 -28.35 -24.91 11.63
CA ASP A 34 -28.68 -25.39 12.95
C ASP A 34 -28.06 -24.53 14.07
N THR A 35 -28.92 -23.99 14.94
CA THR A 35 -28.56 -23.76 16.34
C THR A 35 -29.32 -24.79 17.15
N THR A 36 -28.63 -25.83 17.58
CA THR A 36 -29.13 -26.91 18.41
C THR A 36 -29.55 -26.40 19.80
N PRO A 37 -30.79 -26.65 20.26
CA PRO A 37 -31.09 -26.70 21.69
C PRO A 37 -31.45 -28.14 22.06
N SER A 38 -30.58 -28.83 22.79
CA SER A 38 -30.96 -30.09 23.43
C SER A 38 -31.78 -29.78 24.68
N ALA A 39 -33.06 -30.14 24.64
CA ALA A 39 -33.92 -30.35 25.78
C ALA A 39 -34.38 -31.81 25.76
N ASP A 40 -34.12 -32.52 26.85
CA ASP A 40 -34.92 -33.59 27.47
C ASP A 40 -34.22 -33.75 28.85
N GLU A 41 -34.88 -33.71 30.01
CA GLU A 41 -36.12 -34.37 30.37
C GLU A 41 -36.71 -33.74 31.67
N GLN A 42 -37.97 -34.06 31.92
CA GLN A 42 -38.92 -33.40 32.82
C GLN A 42 -38.62 -33.46 34.34
N LEU A 43 -39.10 -32.41 35.02
CA LEU A 43 -39.56 -32.29 36.42
C LEU A 43 -40.23 -33.57 37.02
N PRO A 44 -40.47 -33.69 38.36
CA PRO A 44 -40.49 -32.64 39.39
C PRO A 44 -39.99 -33.03 40.81
N GLU A 45 -40.10 -32.04 41.72
CA GLU A 45 -40.32 -32.12 43.19
C GLU A 45 -39.13 -31.90 44.14
N GLN A 46 -39.20 -30.75 44.84
CA GLN A 46 -38.60 -30.54 46.17
C GLN A 46 -39.30 -31.45 47.20
N PRO A 47 -38.65 -31.90 48.29
CA PRO A 47 -38.49 -31.04 49.48
C PRO A 47 -37.17 -31.21 50.25
N THR A 48 -36.84 -30.15 51.02
CA THR A 48 -36.31 -30.11 52.39
C THR A 48 -35.46 -31.29 52.91
N SER A 49 -34.25 -30.99 53.42
CA SER A 49 -33.76 -31.27 54.81
C SER A 49 -32.22 -31.38 54.83
N GLU A 50 -31.58 -30.58 55.69
CA GLU A 50 -30.31 -30.92 56.38
C GLU A 50 -30.40 -32.34 57.01
N PRO A 51 -29.30 -33.11 57.22
CA PRO A 51 -28.26 -32.72 58.20
C PRO A 51 -26.83 -33.30 58.04
N VAL A 52 -25.89 -32.73 58.82
CA VAL A 52 -24.85 -33.38 59.67
C VAL A 52 -23.88 -34.37 58.98
N ALA A 53 -22.61 -33.97 58.78
CA ALA A 53 -21.42 -34.32 59.62
C ALA A 53 -20.84 -35.72 59.29
N THR A 54 -19.55 -36.08 59.43
CA THR A 54 -18.40 -35.53 60.15
C THR A 54 -17.13 -36.26 59.65
N GLU A 55 -15.97 -35.72 60.06
CA GLU A 55 -14.69 -36.41 60.36
C GLU A 55 -13.69 -36.69 59.21
N SER A 56 -12.37 -36.57 59.39
CA SER A 56 -11.50 -36.13 60.51
C SER A 56 -10.07 -36.09 59.96
N ASP A 57 -9.32 -35.03 60.26
CA ASP A 57 -7.99 -35.05 60.93
C ASP A 57 -7.43 -33.61 60.86
N ALA A 58 -7.41 -32.84 61.96
CA ALA A 58 -6.46 -32.90 63.09
C ALA A 58 -5.02 -32.61 62.59
N ALA A 59 -4.25 -31.65 63.09
CA ALA A 59 -4.21 -30.92 64.35
C ALA A 59 -3.32 -29.66 64.10
N ASP A 60 -3.74 -28.44 64.50
CA ASP A 60 -3.45 -27.79 65.80
C ASP A 60 -2.02 -27.16 65.81
N ASN A 61 -1.74 -25.89 66.12
CA ASN A 61 -2.30 -24.88 67.03
C ASN A 61 -1.75 -23.49 66.63
N ALA A 62 -2.54 -22.41 66.60
CA ALA A 62 -2.80 -21.42 67.68
C ALA A 62 -1.59 -20.49 67.96
N ALA A 63 -1.69 -19.18 68.16
CA ALA A 63 -2.72 -18.29 68.72
C ALA A 63 -2.29 -16.81 68.40
N THR A 64 -3.00 -15.70 68.58
CA THR A 64 -4.26 -15.37 69.27
C THR A 64 -4.71 -13.95 68.84
N ASP A 65 -6.03 -13.75 68.93
CA ASP A 65 -6.78 -12.57 69.39
C ASP A 65 -6.81 -11.23 68.64
N THR A 66 -7.97 -11.06 68.02
CA THR A 66 -8.73 -9.83 67.78
C THR A 66 -9.46 -9.38 69.06
N ALA A 67 -9.46 -8.07 69.36
CA ALA A 67 -10.51 -7.45 70.19
C ALA A 67 -10.77 -5.98 69.77
N THR A 68 -11.92 -5.79 69.13
CA THR A 68 -12.94 -4.72 69.23
C THR A 68 -12.55 -3.25 69.53
N GLU A 69 -12.96 -2.40 68.57
CA GLU A 69 -13.47 -0.99 68.58
C GLU A 69 -13.43 -0.14 69.88
N PRO A 70 -13.16 1.18 69.75
CA PRO A 70 -14.24 2.12 69.39
C PRO A 70 -13.84 3.24 68.40
N ALA A 71 -14.84 3.80 67.72
CA ALA A 71 -14.75 5.00 66.89
C ALA A 71 -14.26 6.25 67.63
N PRO A 72 -13.67 7.22 66.90
CA PRO A 72 -13.98 8.62 67.17
C PRO A 72 -14.31 9.46 65.93
N ALA A 73 -15.22 10.40 66.20
CA ALA A 73 -15.63 11.61 65.50
C ALA A 73 -14.75 12.17 64.37
N ASP A 74 -15.42 12.38 63.23
CA ASP A 74 -15.61 13.67 62.54
C ASP A 74 -14.63 14.80 62.89
N GLU A 75 -13.66 15.06 62.01
CA GLU A 75 -13.06 16.38 61.86
C GLU A 75 -12.46 16.56 60.45
N SER A 76 -12.89 17.65 59.80
CA SER A 76 -12.23 18.37 58.70
C SER A 76 -12.34 17.78 57.28
N ALA A 77 -13.43 18.18 56.60
CA ALA A 77 -13.45 18.29 55.14
C ALA A 77 -12.38 19.30 54.66
N PRO A 78 -11.62 19.02 53.59
CA PRO A 78 -10.65 19.98 53.04
C PRO A 78 -11.38 21.18 52.42
N GLN A 79 -10.92 22.39 52.74
CA GLN A 79 -11.36 23.63 52.08
C GLN A 79 -11.08 23.55 50.58
N PRO A 80 -11.99 24.06 49.72
CA PRO A 80 -11.73 24.18 48.29
C PRO A 80 -10.63 25.23 48.05
N GLU A 81 -9.65 24.87 47.22
CA GLU A 81 -8.65 25.80 46.71
C GLU A 81 -9.34 26.97 45.98
N PRO A 82 -8.83 28.21 46.11
CA PRO A 82 -9.41 29.35 45.42
C PRO A 82 -9.25 29.19 43.90
N ALA A 83 -10.35 29.36 43.18
CA ALA A 83 -10.37 29.39 41.73
C ALA A 83 -9.42 30.50 41.21
N PRO A 84 -8.67 30.25 40.11
CA PRO A 84 -7.80 31.27 39.53
C PRO A 84 -8.62 32.48 39.05
N GLU A 85 -8.09 33.68 39.31
CA GLU A 85 -8.63 34.94 38.78
C GLU A 85 -8.62 34.89 37.24
N PRO A 86 -9.65 35.45 36.57
CA PRO A 86 -9.64 35.53 35.12
C PRO A 86 -8.51 36.46 34.66
N GLU A 87 -7.59 35.93 33.84
CA GLU A 87 -6.66 36.73 33.05
C GLU A 87 -7.48 37.63 32.11
N TYR A 88 -7.31 38.94 32.29
CA TYR A 88 -7.85 39.94 31.38
C TYR A 88 -7.09 39.85 30.06
N GLU A 89 -7.74 39.41 28.98
CA GLU A 89 -7.25 39.65 27.64
C GLU A 89 -7.17 41.18 27.40
N PRO A 90 -6.03 41.72 26.94
CA PRO A 90 -5.99 43.10 26.51
C PRO A 90 -6.95 43.27 25.35
N THR A 91 -7.88 44.21 25.51
CA THR A 91 -8.84 44.62 24.50
C THR A 91 -8.08 45.08 23.26
N SER A 92 -8.22 44.34 22.16
CA SER A 92 -7.71 44.74 20.86
C SER A 92 -8.21 46.13 20.52
N GLU A 93 -7.27 47.05 20.36
CA GLU A 93 -7.50 48.37 19.78
C GLU A 93 -8.17 48.20 18.41
N PRO A 94 -9.26 48.92 18.10
CA PRO A 94 -9.96 48.73 16.83
C PRO A 94 -9.03 49.12 15.68
N GLU A 95 -8.90 48.22 14.70
CA GLU A 95 -8.21 48.51 13.44
C GLU A 95 -8.75 49.81 12.81
N PRO A 96 -7.87 50.68 12.28
CA PRO A 96 -8.32 51.89 11.62
C PRO A 96 -9.20 51.52 10.42
N THR A 97 -10.41 52.08 10.41
CA THR A 97 -11.35 52.01 9.30
C THR A 97 -10.66 52.52 8.03
N PRO A 98 -10.66 51.77 6.91
CA PRO A 98 -10.06 52.25 5.67
C PRO A 98 -10.81 53.51 5.20
N GLU A 99 -10.05 54.57 4.92
CA GLU A 99 -10.57 55.79 4.31
C GLU A 99 -11.28 55.47 2.98
N PRO A 100 -12.42 56.11 2.68
CA PRO A 100 -13.11 55.91 1.42
C PRO A 100 -12.24 56.38 0.25
N LEU A 101 -11.98 55.47 -0.69
CA LEU A 101 -11.42 55.78 -2.00
C LEU A 101 -12.22 56.93 -2.65
N PRO A 102 -11.56 58.00 -3.16
CA PRO A 102 -12.26 59.07 -3.84
C PRO A 102 -12.93 58.56 -5.11
N GLU A 103 -14.25 58.71 -5.20
CA GLU A 103 -15.00 58.59 -6.45
C GLU A 103 -14.52 59.65 -7.43
N ALA A 104 -13.83 59.22 -8.50
CA ALA A 104 -13.42 60.08 -9.60
C ALA A 104 -13.93 59.53 -10.94
N MET A 105 -15.11 60.04 -11.32
CA MET A 105 -15.64 60.36 -12.66
C MET A 105 -15.72 59.28 -13.77
N PRO A 106 -16.83 59.26 -14.56
CA PRO A 106 -16.97 58.37 -15.69
C PRO A 106 -16.12 58.88 -16.87
N ALA A 107 -15.11 58.11 -17.28
CA ALA A 107 -14.35 58.36 -18.50
C ALA A 107 -14.83 57.41 -19.61
N ALA A 108 -15.53 58.01 -20.58
CA ALA A 108 -15.74 57.67 -21.99
C ALA A 108 -15.66 56.18 -22.42
N GLU A 109 -16.78 55.73 -23.00
CA GLU A 109 -16.88 54.57 -23.89
C GLU A 109 -15.80 54.61 -24.99
N PRO A 110 -15.06 53.52 -25.23
CA PRO A 110 -14.32 53.37 -26.49
C PRO A 110 -15.29 52.95 -27.60
N THR A 111 -15.40 53.83 -28.58
CA THR A 111 -15.98 53.67 -29.91
C THR A 111 -15.67 52.30 -30.53
N PRO A 112 -16.66 51.59 -31.14
CA PRO A 112 -16.39 50.34 -31.84
C PRO A 112 -15.62 50.60 -33.15
N GLU A 113 -14.44 49.98 -33.27
CA GLU A 113 -13.67 49.93 -34.52
C GLU A 113 -14.33 48.97 -35.55
N PRO A 114 -14.13 49.22 -36.85
CA PRO A 114 -15.01 48.71 -37.91
C PRO A 114 -14.78 47.22 -38.23
N ILE A 115 -15.90 46.56 -38.51
CA ILE A 115 -15.98 45.23 -39.13
C ILE A 115 -15.33 45.29 -40.52
N PRO A 116 -14.30 44.48 -40.83
CA PRO A 116 -13.85 44.30 -42.20
C PRO A 116 -14.78 43.33 -42.95
N GLU A 117 -15.35 43.79 -44.07
CA GLU A 117 -16.00 42.97 -45.09
C GLU A 117 -15.00 42.00 -45.76
N PRO A 118 -15.46 40.87 -46.31
CA PRO A 118 -14.59 39.76 -46.67
C PRO A 118 -13.96 39.95 -48.05
N GLU A 119 -12.63 40.06 -48.11
CA GLU A 119 -11.89 39.85 -49.35
C GLU A 119 -11.50 38.37 -49.48
N THR A 120 -12.15 37.72 -50.44
CA THR A 120 -11.75 36.43 -50.99
C THR A 120 -10.39 36.53 -51.67
N ALA A 121 -9.39 35.78 -51.20
CA ALA A 121 -8.58 34.84 -52.02
C ALA A 121 -7.39 34.24 -51.25
N ALA A 122 -7.17 32.95 -51.52
CA ALA A 122 -5.92 32.18 -51.43
C ALA A 122 -5.52 31.54 -50.08
N ASP A 123 -6.00 30.30 -49.94
CA ASP A 123 -5.24 29.06 -49.63
C ASP A 123 -4.29 28.97 -48.43
N SER A 124 -4.41 27.82 -47.75
CA SER A 124 -3.53 27.24 -46.71
C SER A 124 -3.91 27.50 -45.26
N ASN A 125 -5.03 26.91 -44.82
CA ASN A 125 -5.08 26.18 -43.53
C ASN A 125 -6.35 25.33 -43.42
N SER A 126 -6.36 24.18 -44.08
CA SER A 126 -7.23 23.07 -43.67
C SER A 126 -6.59 22.42 -42.44
N GLY A 127 -6.98 22.89 -41.25
CA GLY A 127 -6.77 22.12 -40.03
C GLY A 127 -7.60 20.85 -40.13
N GLU A 128 -6.94 19.74 -40.41
CA GLU A 128 -7.56 18.42 -40.50
C GLU A 128 -8.25 18.09 -39.17
N PRO A 129 -9.56 17.78 -39.15
CA PRO A 129 -10.21 17.30 -37.94
C PRO A 129 -9.54 15.99 -37.52
N ALA A 130 -9.20 15.87 -36.23
CA ALA A 130 -8.59 14.66 -35.68
C ALA A 130 -9.33 13.40 -36.21
N PRO A 131 -8.60 12.38 -36.70
CA PRO A 131 -9.22 11.25 -37.37
C PRO A 131 -10.21 10.56 -36.42
N ALA A 132 -11.44 10.35 -36.89
CA ALA A 132 -12.44 9.61 -36.12
C ALA A 132 -11.87 8.24 -35.73
N PRO A 133 -12.11 7.76 -34.49
CA PRO A 133 -11.56 6.49 -34.01
C PRO A 133 -11.97 5.37 -34.97
N ARG A 134 -11.00 4.53 -35.32
CA ARG A 134 -11.21 3.49 -36.34
C ARG A 134 -12.32 2.54 -35.86
N PHE A 135 -13.08 1.97 -36.80
CA PHE A 135 -14.16 1.03 -36.46
C PHE A 135 -13.72 -0.10 -35.53
N THR A 136 -12.46 -0.53 -35.63
CA THR A 136 -11.84 -1.53 -34.75
C THR A 136 -11.70 -1.03 -33.31
N GLU A 137 -11.22 0.19 -33.09
CA GLU A 137 -11.12 0.81 -31.75
C GLU A 137 -12.51 1.05 -31.14
N ARG A 138 -13.47 1.43 -31.98
CA ARG A 138 -14.86 1.63 -31.55
C ARG A 138 -15.53 0.30 -31.20
N ALA A 139 -15.21 -0.77 -31.93
CA ALA A 139 -15.69 -2.12 -31.65
C ALA A 139 -15.05 -2.73 -30.39
N GLU A 140 -13.76 -2.52 -30.16
CA GLU A 140 -13.10 -2.89 -28.90
C GLU A 140 -13.75 -2.13 -27.73
N ARG A 141 -13.88 -0.81 -27.82
CA ARG A 141 -14.60 0.00 -26.81
C ARG A 141 -16.03 -0.49 -26.56
N ALA A 142 -16.74 -0.93 -27.60
CA ALA A 142 -18.11 -1.44 -27.48
C ALA A 142 -18.20 -2.80 -26.76
N LYS A 143 -17.20 -3.68 -26.86
CA LYS A 143 -17.15 -4.94 -26.10
C LYS A 143 -17.06 -4.68 -24.59
N HIS A 144 -16.49 -3.55 -24.20
CA HIS A 144 -16.33 -3.13 -22.81
C HIS A 144 -17.55 -2.41 -22.21
N LEU A 145 -18.60 -2.15 -23.00
CA LEU A 145 -19.89 -1.63 -22.50
C LEU A 145 -20.82 -2.75 -21.99
N VAL A 146 -20.44 -4.02 -22.17
CA VAL A 146 -21.25 -5.14 -21.68
C VAL A 146 -21.10 -5.24 -20.16
N PRO A 147 -22.21 -5.25 -19.38
CA PRO A 147 -22.17 -5.44 -17.95
C PRO A 147 -21.38 -6.70 -17.56
N GLY A 148 -20.43 -6.56 -16.64
CA GLY A 148 -19.60 -7.66 -16.15
C GLY A 148 -18.43 -8.07 -17.07
N SER A 149 -18.16 -7.34 -18.16
CA SER A 149 -16.96 -7.54 -18.98
C SER A 149 -15.67 -7.36 -18.17
N ALA A 150 -15.59 -6.28 -17.38
CA ALA A 150 -14.44 -5.99 -16.51
C ALA A 150 -14.16 -7.14 -15.52
N ARG A 151 -15.20 -7.66 -14.86
CA ARG A 151 -15.07 -8.81 -13.95
C ARG A 151 -14.50 -10.06 -14.63
N ARG A 152 -14.99 -10.39 -15.83
CA ARG A 152 -14.51 -11.56 -16.58
C ARG A 152 -13.06 -11.38 -16.97
N GLU A 153 -12.72 -10.20 -17.46
CA GLU A 153 -11.36 -9.88 -17.89
C GLU A 153 -10.38 -9.95 -16.71
N ARG A 154 -10.73 -9.39 -15.56
CA ARG A 154 -9.90 -9.51 -14.34
C ARG A 154 -9.71 -10.94 -13.90
N LYS A 155 -10.78 -11.75 -13.92
CA LYS A 155 -10.67 -13.18 -13.62
C LYS A 155 -9.73 -13.88 -14.60
N THR A 156 -9.78 -13.54 -15.88
CA THR A 156 -8.86 -14.08 -16.90
C THR A 156 -7.42 -13.61 -16.66
N PHE A 157 -7.20 -12.34 -16.33
CA PHE A 157 -5.87 -11.81 -15.98
C PHE A 157 -5.27 -12.54 -14.78
N GLY A 158 -6.05 -12.72 -13.71
CA GLY A 158 -5.64 -13.50 -12.54
C GLY A 158 -5.33 -14.96 -12.88
N GLN A 159 -6.20 -15.62 -13.66
CA GLN A 159 -5.98 -17.00 -14.10
C GLN A 159 -4.70 -17.19 -14.92
N GLN A 160 -4.37 -16.25 -15.82
CA GLN A 160 -3.15 -16.28 -16.61
C GLN A 160 -1.89 -16.18 -15.74
N ARG A 161 -1.99 -15.50 -14.59
CA ARG A 161 -0.90 -15.32 -13.62
C ARG A 161 -0.91 -16.34 -12.48
N GLY A 162 -1.88 -17.25 -12.45
CA GLY A 162 -2.05 -18.19 -11.34
C GLY A 162 -2.47 -17.53 -10.02
N TRP A 163 -3.14 -16.37 -10.10
CA TRP A 163 -3.62 -15.63 -8.94
C TRP A 163 -4.97 -16.17 -8.46
N GLU A 164 -5.20 -16.05 -7.17
CA GLU A 164 -6.44 -16.48 -6.53
C GLU A 164 -7.53 -15.44 -6.74
N TYR A 165 -8.78 -15.88 -6.85
CA TYR A 165 -9.93 -15.00 -7.01
C TYR A 165 -10.85 -15.10 -5.80
N ALA A 166 -11.12 -13.96 -5.17
CA ALA A 166 -12.11 -13.80 -4.11
C ALA A 166 -13.21 -12.84 -4.58
N LYS A 167 -14.47 -13.14 -4.26
CA LYS A 167 -15.59 -12.28 -4.67
C LYS A 167 -15.65 -11.00 -3.83
N HIS A 168 -15.34 -11.12 -2.55
CA HIS A 168 -15.38 -10.07 -1.55
C HIS A 168 -14.46 -10.46 -0.39
N ASP A 169 -13.90 -9.45 0.28
CA ASP A 169 -13.11 -9.57 1.50
C ASP A 169 -13.52 -8.43 2.44
N SER A 170 -14.00 -8.79 3.63
CA SER A 170 -14.51 -7.83 4.62
C SER A 170 -13.39 -7.16 5.42
N TYR A 171 -12.23 -7.81 5.57
CA TYR A 171 -11.11 -7.25 6.35
C TYR A 171 -10.36 -6.19 5.54
N LEU A 172 -10.32 -6.37 4.23
CA LEU A 172 -9.61 -5.49 3.30
C LEU A 172 -10.18 -4.07 3.24
N ALA A 173 -11.48 -3.90 3.52
CA ALA A 173 -12.12 -2.59 3.51
C ALA A 173 -11.62 -1.68 4.65
N ASP A 174 -11.21 -2.27 5.78
CA ASP A 174 -10.79 -1.54 6.98
C ASP A 174 -9.30 -1.12 6.92
N GLU A 175 -8.53 -1.61 5.95
CA GLU A 175 -7.10 -1.33 5.82
C GLU A 175 -6.80 0.04 5.21
N TRP A 176 -7.77 0.65 4.50
CA TRP A 176 -7.57 1.91 3.78
C TRP A 176 -8.73 2.87 3.97
N THR A 177 -8.40 4.14 4.19
CA THR A 177 -9.39 5.18 4.42
C THR A 177 -9.38 6.26 3.34
N ARG A 178 -8.36 6.27 2.47
CA ARG A 178 -8.08 7.39 1.55
C ARG A 178 -8.27 7.03 0.08
N GLY A 179 -8.15 8.05 -0.78
CA GLY A 179 -8.34 7.91 -2.22
C GLY A 179 -9.75 7.39 -2.55
N ALA A 180 -9.84 6.37 -3.39
CA ALA A 180 -11.12 5.72 -3.71
C ALA A 180 -11.81 5.09 -2.50
N ALA A 181 -11.07 4.68 -1.46
CA ALA A 181 -11.63 4.08 -0.25
C ALA A 181 -12.37 5.10 0.62
N ALA A 182 -12.07 6.40 0.48
CA ALA A 182 -12.76 7.48 1.19
C ALA A 182 -14.27 7.54 0.89
N ARG A 183 -14.73 6.90 -0.19
CA ARG A 183 -16.16 6.77 -0.52
C ARG A 183 -16.87 5.63 0.24
N GLY A 184 -16.17 4.88 1.10
CA GLY A 184 -16.73 3.78 1.90
C GLY A 184 -17.22 2.60 1.05
N GLN A 185 -16.64 2.41 -0.14
CA GLN A 185 -17.02 1.31 -1.03
C GLN A 185 -16.18 0.08 -0.74
N GLU A 186 -16.84 -1.04 -0.47
CA GLU A 186 -16.16 -2.31 -0.24
C GLU A 186 -15.45 -2.84 -1.50
N PRO A 187 -14.24 -3.41 -1.34
CA PRO A 187 -13.55 -4.15 -2.39
C PRO A 187 -14.36 -5.32 -2.92
N LYS A 188 -14.45 -5.44 -4.25
CA LYS A 188 -15.15 -6.52 -4.96
C LYS A 188 -14.31 -7.09 -6.10
N ASP A 189 -14.58 -8.34 -6.44
CA ASP A 189 -13.92 -9.05 -7.55
C ASP A 189 -12.40 -8.95 -7.43
N ILE A 190 -11.89 -9.43 -6.30
CA ILE A 190 -10.50 -9.34 -5.90
C ILE A 190 -9.73 -10.49 -6.54
N ILE A 191 -8.59 -10.18 -7.16
CA ILE A 191 -7.57 -11.17 -7.48
C ILE A 191 -6.31 -10.87 -6.67
N ALA A 192 -5.70 -11.93 -6.14
CA ALA A 192 -4.57 -11.85 -5.23
C ALA A 192 -3.42 -12.73 -5.70
N GLY A 193 -2.19 -12.19 -5.68
CA GLY A 193 -0.99 -12.93 -6.02
C GLY A 193 0.27 -12.20 -5.57
N THR A 194 1.42 -12.62 -6.08
CA THR A 194 2.72 -12.00 -5.72
C THR A 194 3.40 -11.45 -6.96
N VAL A 195 3.95 -10.24 -6.86
CA VAL A 195 4.76 -9.61 -7.91
C VAL A 195 6.02 -9.04 -7.29
N ARG A 196 7.18 -9.48 -7.80
CA ARG A 196 8.51 -9.02 -7.33
C ARG A 196 8.71 -9.13 -5.80
N GLY A 197 8.04 -10.06 -5.14
CA GLY A 197 8.10 -10.26 -3.69
C GLY A 197 7.07 -9.46 -2.89
N HIS A 198 6.21 -8.68 -3.55
CA HIS A 198 5.10 -7.96 -2.92
C HIS A 198 3.79 -8.72 -3.12
N GLU A 199 3.04 -8.89 -2.04
CA GLU A 199 1.62 -9.24 -2.14
C GLU A 199 0.90 -8.17 -2.97
N THR A 200 0.18 -8.60 -3.99
CA THR A 200 -0.47 -7.73 -4.97
C THR A 200 -1.94 -8.09 -5.09
N LEU A 201 -2.79 -7.10 -4.94
CA LEU A 201 -4.24 -7.20 -5.08
C LEU A 201 -4.71 -6.34 -6.25
N LEU A 202 -5.65 -6.83 -7.04
CA LEU A 202 -6.38 -6.04 -8.02
C LEU A 202 -7.88 -6.28 -7.82
N PHE A 203 -8.63 -5.20 -7.61
CA PHE A 203 -10.05 -5.26 -7.26
C PHE A 203 -10.80 -4.04 -7.78
N ASP A 204 -12.13 -4.06 -7.70
CA ASP A 204 -12.96 -2.88 -7.93
C ASP A 204 -13.40 -2.26 -6.61
N MET A 205 -13.24 -0.94 -6.49
CA MET A 205 -14.05 -0.14 -5.58
C MET A 205 -15.12 0.57 -6.39
N GLY A 206 -16.36 0.09 -6.25
CA GLY A 206 -17.50 0.51 -7.05
C GLY A 206 -17.36 0.14 -8.53
N ALA A 207 -16.89 1.08 -9.34
CA ALA A 207 -16.68 0.90 -10.78
C ALA A 207 -15.26 1.26 -11.23
N ILE A 208 -14.36 1.52 -10.27
CA ILE A 208 -12.99 1.94 -10.50
C ILE A 208 -12.07 0.78 -10.12
N PRO A 209 -11.17 0.33 -11.00
CA PRO A 209 -10.14 -0.64 -10.66
C PRO A 209 -9.07 0.02 -9.79
N ILE A 210 -8.72 -0.65 -8.69
CA ILE A 210 -7.57 -0.32 -7.85
C ILE A 210 -6.63 -1.51 -7.79
N MET A 211 -5.34 -1.21 -7.93
CA MET A 211 -4.25 -2.15 -7.67
C MET A 211 -3.56 -1.76 -6.37
N ALA A 212 -3.34 -2.70 -5.48
CA ALA A 212 -2.64 -2.51 -4.23
C ALA A 212 -1.44 -3.46 -4.13
N MET A 213 -0.31 -2.96 -3.62
CA MET A 213 0.89 -3.75 -3.34
C MET A 213 1.36 -3.55 -1.91
N ARG A 214 1.61 -4.64 -1.20
CA ARG A 214 2.09 -4.61 0.17
C ARG A 214 3.57 -4.22 0.22
N THR A 215 3.90 -3.27 1.08
CA THR A 215 5.25 -2.73 1.26
C THR A 215 6.12 -3.63 2.12
N GLY A 216 5.50 -4.37 3.05
CA GLY A 216 6.16 -5.21 4.04
C GLY A 216 6.53 -4.49 5.34
N ALA A 217 6.22 -3.19 5.47
CA ALA A 217 6.38 -2.44 6.72
C ALA A 217 5.30 -1.35 6.83
N ALA A 218 4.56 -1.33 7.93
CA ALA A 218 3.54 -0.32 8.16
C ALA A 218 4.16 1.03 8.57
N SER A 219 3.64 2.12 7.99
CA SER A 219 3.95 3.50 8.38
C SER A 219 2.68 4.27 8.74
N ASP A 220 2.80 5.20 9.68
CA ASP A 220 1.74 6.19 9.97
C ASP A 220 1.78 7.39 9.00
N ILE A 221 2.83 7.50 8.19
CA ILE A 221 2.95 8.56 7.18
C ILE A 221 2.17 8.17 5.94
N VAL A 222 1.36 9.12 5.47
CA VAL A 222 0.61 8.99 4.23
C VAL A 222 1.27 9.86 3.17
N ILE A 223 1.48 9.28 1.99
CA ILE A 223 1.96 9.98 0.80
C ILE A 223 0.92 9.78 -0.30
N ASP A 224 0.48 10.85 -0.95
CA ASP A 224 -0.54 10.81 -1.99
C ASP A 224 -0.03 11.53 -3.24
N PHE A 225 0.02 10.80 -4.35
CA PHE A 225 0.40 11.25 -5.68
C PHE A 225 -0.86 11.38 -6.52
N ARG A 226 -1.23 12.59 -6.93
CA ARG A 226 -2.44 12.84 -7.73
C ARG A 226 -2.06 13.44 -9.06
N ARG A 227 -2.61 12.96 -10.19
CA ARG A 227 -2.32 13.61 -11.47
C ARG A 227 -2.74 15.08 -11.42
N VAL A 228 -1.88 15.94 -11.96
CA VAL A 228 -2.14 17.38 -12.02
C VAL A 228 -3.46 17.64 -12.76
N GLY A 229 -4.34 18.43 -12.15
CA GLY A 229 -5.65 18.77 -12.70
C GLY A 229 -6.77 17.77 -12.40
N GLU A 230 -6.48 16.66 -11.72
CA GLU A 230 -7.51 15.76 -11.21
C GLU A 230 -8.23 16.38 -10.01
N THR A 231 -9.56 16.48 -10.06
CA THR A 231 -10.38 16.95 -8.94
C THR A 231 -10.71 15.81 -8.00
N VAL A 232 -10.48 16.01 -6.70
CA VAL A 232 -10.79 15.04 -5.66
C VAL A 232 -12.14 15.39 -5.02
N ASP A 233 -13.07 14.45 -5.03
CA ASP A 233 -14.40 14.63 -4.42
C ASP A 233 -14.31 14.79 -2.89
N THR A 234 -13.37 14.09 -2.26
CA THR A 234 -13.12 14.09 -0.81
C THR A 234 -11.64 14.33 -0.53
N PRO A 235 -11.17 15.59 -0.51
CA PRO A 235 -9.80 15.88 -0.12
C PRO A 235 -9.60 15.54 1.36
N SER A 236 -8.39 15.10 1.71
CA SER A 236 -8.00 14.92 3.11
C SER A 236 -7.34 16.21 3.61
N ASP A 237 -7.91 16.80 4.67
CA ASP A 237 -7.46 18.10 5.20
C ASP A 237 -6.09 18.05 5.89
N ASP A 238 -5.61 16.85 6.25
CA ASP A 238 -4.34 16.63 6.93
C ASP A 238 -3.14 16.52 5.98
N LEU A 239 -3.37 16.45 4.66
CA LEU A 239 -2.30 16.31 3.67
C LEU A 239 -1.82 17.67 3.19
N VAL A 240 -0.51 17.89 3.26
CA VAL A 240 0.15 19.12 2.79
C VAL A 240 0.83 18.86 1.46
N HIS A 241 0.67 19.80 0.52
CA HIS A 241 1.37 19.74 -0.76
C HIS A 241 2.89 19.87 -0.57
N VAL A 242 3.65 18.96 -1.17
CA VAL A 242 5.12 18.89 -1.09
C VAL A 242 5.73 19.46 -2.37
N CYS A 243 5.43 18.86 -3.52
CA CYS A 243 5.96 19.25 -4.82
C CYS A 243 5.10 18.72 -5.97
N THR A 244 5.41 19.13 -7.19
CA THR A 244 4.89 18.51 -8.42
C THR A 244 6.02 17.72 -9.08
N GLU A 245 5.81 16.43 -9.36
CA GLU A 245 6.81 15.51 -9.90
C GLU A 245 6.19 14.66 -11.03
N GLU A 246 6.83 14.63 -12.22
CA GLU A 246 6.41 13.82 -13.37
C GLU A 246 4.90 13.88 -13.73
N GLY A 247 4.28 15.05 -13.54
CA GLY A 247 2.84 15.26 -13.82
C GLY A 247 1.89 14.82 -12.70
N PHE A 248 2.43 14.62 -11.49
CA PHE A 248 1.69 14.39 -10.26
C PHE A 248 1.94 15.50 -9.24
N ASP A 249 0.89 15.99 -8.60
CA ASP A 249 0.98 16.74 -7.36
C ASP A 249 1.15 15.77 -6.20
N VAL A 250 2.20 15.97 -5.41
CA VAL A 250 2.59 15.11 -4.29
C VAL A 250 2.16 15.77 -2.99
N PHE A 251 1.40 15.04 -2.19
CA PHE A 251 0.95 15.45 -0.87
C PHE A 251 1.46 14.47 0.19
N ALA A 252 1.69 14.95 1.41
CA ALA A 252 2.13 14.13 2.53
C ALA A 252 1.49 14.60 3.84
N SER A 253 1.26 13.68 4.78
CA SER A 253 0.89 14.05 6.16
C SER A 253 2.02 14.77 6.89
N GLU A 254 3.28 14.46 6.55
CA GLU A 254 4.46 15.21 6.98
C GLU A 254 5.32 15.61 5.77
N ALA A 255 5.36 16.90 5.47
CA ALA A 255 6.07 17.42 4.28
C ALA A 255 7.56 17.06 4.26
N GLY A 256 8.23 17.04 5.42
CA GLY A 256 9.65 16.71 5.52
C GLY A 256 9.95 15.25 5.15
N VAL A 257 9.08 14.31 5.54
CA VAL A 257 9.20 12.90 5.14
C VAL A 257 8.88 12.74 3.66
N GLY A 258 7.81 13.38 3.17
CA GLY A 258 7.47 13.38 1.74
C GLY A 258 8.61 13.86 0.86
N GLN A 259 9.25 14.98 1.21
CA GLN A 259 10.40 15.53 0.48
C GLN A 259 11.58 14.54 0.42
N ARG A 260 11.83 13.80 1.51
CA ARG A 260 12.92 12.80 1.58
C ARG A 260 12.62 11.52 0.81
N LEU A 261 11.34 11.17 0.66
CA LEU A 261 10.92 10.00 -0.11
C LEU A 261 11.18 10.21 -1.62
N ILE A 262 11.03 11.44 -2.13
CA ILE A 262 11.18 11.73 -3.56
C ILE A 262 12.66 11.62 -3.97
N ASP A 263 13.03 10.43 -4.44
CA ASP A 263 14.34 10.10 -5.03
C ASP A 263 14.22 9.73 -6.52
N ASP A 264 15.34 9.38 -7.16
CA ASP A 264 15.38 8.95 -8.55
C ASP A 264 14.55 7.68 -8.83
N ARG A 265 14.26 6.85 -7.82
CA ARG A 265 13.43 5.65 -7.99
C ARG A 265 11.96 6.05 -8.03
N VAL A 266 11.51 6.88 -7.10
CA VAL A 266 10.14 7.41 -7.09
C VAL A 266 9.88 8.19 -8.37
N THR A 267 10.80 9.08 -8.76
CA THR A 267 10.70 9.86 -10.00
C THR A 267 10.54 8.96 -11.23
N ARG A 268 11.38 7.91 -11.36
CA ARG A 268 11.25 6.95 -12.47
C ARG A 268 9.96 6.14 -12.41
N ALA A 269 9.50 5.77 -11.21
CA ALA A 269 8.25 5.03 -11.05
C ALA A 269 7.04 5.89 -11.46
N LEU A 270 6.99 7.15 -11.02
CA LEU A 270 5.92 8.09 -11.39
C LEU A 270 5.89 8.35 -12.90
N ARG A 271 7.06 8.52 -13.53
CA ARG A 271 7.17 8.66 -15.00
C ARG A 271 6.66 7.42 -15.74
N ALA A 272 6.91 6.23 -15.20
CA ALA A 272 6.51 4.97 -15.78
C ALA A 272 5.03 4.62 -15.54
N LEU A 273 4.33 5.30 -14.62
CA LEU A 273 2.92 5.04 -14.38
C LEU A 273 2.07 5.39 -15.62
N PRO A 274 1.23 4.47 -16.10
CA PRO A 274 0.35 4.71 -17.24
C PRO A 274 -0.57 5.91 -17.05
N ALA A 275 -0.95 6.56 -18.16
CA ALA A 275 -1.87 7.70 -18.15
C ALA A 275 -3.23 7.40 -17.50
N VAL A 276 -3.63 6.12 -17.46
CA VAL A 276 -4.88 5.69 -16.80
C VAL A 276 -4.83 5.77 -15.27
N VAL A 277 -3.65 5.89 -14.65
CA VAL A 277 -3.51 6.03 -13.20
C VAL A 277 -3.83 7.46 -12.83
N THR A 278 -4.94 7.67 -12.15
CA THR A 278 -5.41 9.01 -11.73
C THR A 278 -4.76 9.46 -10.41
N ALA A 279 -4.51 8.51 -9.51
CA ALA A 279 -3.86 8.76 -8.24
C ALA A 279 -3.16 7.49 -7.76
N ALA A 280 -2.11 7.63 -6.96
CA ALA A 280 -1.47 6.55 -6.22
C ALA A 280 -1.13 7.04 -4.82
N TRP A 281 -1.27 6.22 -3.79
CA TRP A 281 -0.97 6.64 -2.42
C TRP A 281 -0.38 5.50 -1.60
N MET A 282 0.38 5.89 -0.59
CA MET A 282 0.99 5.00 0.41
C MET A 282 0.22 5.22 1.71
N GLU A 283 -0.37 4.15 2.26
CA GLU A 283 -1.15 4.19 3.50
C GLU A 283 -0.98 2.87 4.25
N GLY A 284 -0.65 2.97 5.55
CA GLY A 284 -0.38 1.80 6.37
C GLY A 284 0.77 0.98 5.80
N GLU A 285 0.47 -0.25 5.39
CA GLU A 285 1.44 -1.16 4.77
C GLU A 285 1.25 -1.34 3.26
N TRP A 286 0.47 -0.46 2.61
CA TRP A 286 0.09 -0.60 1.21
C TRP A 286 0.50 0.59 0.37
N VAL A 287 0.83 0.31 -0.88
CA VAL A 287 0.79 1.29 -1.97
C VAL A 287 -0.37 0.93 -2.88
N LEU A 288 -1.27 1.89 -3.11
CA LEU A 288 -2.44 1.73 -3.95
C LEU A 288 -2.33 2.63 -5.17
N ALA A 289 -2.85 2.18 -6.31
CA ALA A 289 -3.07 2.99 -7.50
C ALA A 289 -4.53 2.92 -7.93
N GLN A 290 -5.16 4.09 -8.00
CA GLN A 290 -6.48 4.26 -8.58
C GLN A 290 -6.35 4.53 -10.08
N THR A 291 -7.10 3.78 -10.87
CA THR A 291 -7.16 3.94 -12.32
C THR A 291 -8.45 4.60 -12.80
N THR A 292 -8.53 4.89 -14.10
CA THR A 292 -9.81 5.19 -14.75
C THR A 292 -10.70 3.94 -14.84
N LYS A 293 -12.02 4.12 -14.96
CA LYS A 293 -13.00 3.03 -15.11
C LYS A 293 -12.74 2.15 -16.36
N GLN A 294 -11.99 2.68 -17.31
CA GLN A 294 -11.68 2.07 -18.59
C GLN A 294 -10.39 1.25 -18.56
N ALA A 295 -9.60 1.25 -17.49
CA ALA A 295 -8.36 0.46 -17.44
C ALA A 295 -8.64 -1.04 -17.58
N ARG A 296 -7.80 -1.72 -18.36
CA ARG A 296 -7.92 -3.13 -18.77
C ARG A 296 -6.60 -3.86 -18.55
N SER A 297 -6.56 -5.11 -18.99
CA SER A 297 -5.42 -6.03 -18.75
C SER A 297 -4.07 -5.46 -19.18
N THR A 298 -4.02 -4.72 -20.28
CA THR A 298 -2.79 -4.09 -20.79
C THR A 298 -2.27 -3.03 -19.83
N GLU A 299 -3.14 -2.13 -19.36
CA GLU A 299 -2.72 -1.10 -18.42
C GLU A 299 -2.45 -1.68 -17.02
N TRP A 300 -3.19 -2.72 -16.61
CA TRP A 300 -2.91 -3.45 -15.37
C TRP A 300 -1.53 -4.07 -15.37
N GLU A 301 -1.09 -4.64 -16.49
CA GLU A 301 0.25 -5.20 -16.67
C GLU A 301 1.33 -4.12 -16.54
N GLU A 302 1.16 -2.99 -17.22
CA GLU A 302 2.12 -1.86 -17.20
C GLU A 302 2.26 -1.23 -15.81
N MET A 303 1.24 -1.29 -14.96
CA MET A 303 1.29 -0.76 -13.60
C MET A 303 2.15 -1.58 -12.63
N LEU A 304 2.38 -2.87 -12.92
CA LEU A 304 2.99 -3.79 -11.94
C LEU A 304 4.42 -3.41 -11.56
N GLU A 305 5.25 -3.07 -12.54
CA GLU A 305 6.63 -2.66 -12.29
C GLU A 305 6.73 -1.34 -11.52
N PRO A 306 6.11 -0.23 -11.96
CA PRO A 306 6.21 1.03 -11.23
C PRO A 306 5.61 0.96 -9.83
N LEU A 307 4.51 0.24 -9.62
CA LEU A 307 3.95 0.05 -8.27
C LEU A 307 4.89 -0.76 -7.35
N ALA A 308 5.56 -1.78 -7.88
CA ALA A 308 6.53 -2.54 -7.08
C ALA A 308 7.71 -1.64 -6.66
N VAL A 309 8.19 -0.77 -7.55
CA VAL A 309 9.23 0.21 -7.20
C VAL A 309 8.71 1.18 -6.14
N LEU A 310 7.47 1.65 -6.23
CA LEU A 310 6.88 2.49 -5.20
C LEU A 310 6.77 1.75 -3.85
N ALA A 311 6.35 0.49 -3.86
CA ALA A 311 6.28 -0.34 -2.65
C ALA A 311 7.65 -0.56 -2.01
N ASP A 312 8.70 -0.75 -2.80
CA ASP A 312 10.08 -0.81 -2.32
C ASP A 312 10.54 0.53 -1.72
N THR A 313 10.19 1.66 -2.36
CA THR A 313 10.55 2.99 -1.83
C THR A 313 9.81 3.32 -0.55
N ALA A 314 8.58 2.84 -0.37
CA ALA A 314 7.80 3.06 0.85
C ALA A 314 8.49 2.51 2.12
N ARG A 315 9.43 1.57 1.98
CA ARG A 315 10.24 1.05 3.11
C ARG A 315 11.18 2.08 3.73
N VAL A 316 11.40 3.23 3.10
CA VAL A 316 12.15 4.35 3.70
C VAL A 316 11.28 5.25 4.57
N LEU A 317 9.96 5.05 4.58
CA LEU A 317 9.06 5.74 5.49
C LEU A 317 9.34 5.32 6.94
N PRO A 318 9.14 6.22 7.91
CA PRO A 318 9.31 5.86 9.31
C PRO A 318 8.33 4.73 9.68
N PRO A 319 8.77 3.73 10.47
CA PRO A 319 7.87 2.68 10.93
C PRO A 319 6.77 3.30 11.80
N ARG A 320 5.60 2.65 11.84
CA ARG A 320 4.50 3.03 12.74
C ARG A 320 5.02 3.23 14.16
N SER A 321 4.44 4.21 14.87
CA SER A 321 4.95 4.73 16.15
C SER A 321 5.18 3.64 17.21
N GLU A 322 4.37 2.58 17.21
CA GLU A 322 4.49 1.42 18.11
C GLU A 322 5.73 0.54 17.81
N ALA A 323 6.21 0.57 16.56
CA ALA A 323 7.44 -0.08 16.12
C ALA A 323 8.66 0.87 16.15
N THR A 324 8.50 2.14 16.55
CA THR A 324 9.64 3.05 16.69
C THR A 324 10.35 2.78 18.03
N GLN A 325 11.59 2.30 17.95
CA GLN A 325 12.42 2.11 19.14
C GLN A 325 12.75 3.46 19.77
N VAL A 326 12.33 3.66 21.03
CA VAL A 326 12.69 4.85 21.80
C VAL A 326 14.19 4.81 22.10
N LEU A 327 14.97 5.58 21.36
CA LEU A 327 16.40 5.76 21.61
C LEU A 327 16.58 6.66 22.84
N ARG A 328 16.78 6.03 24.00
CA ARG A 328 17.14 6.75 25.24
C ARG A 328 18.62 7.08 25.21
N VAL A 329 18.94 8.28 24.74
CA VAL A 329 20.31 8.79 24.56
C VAL A 329 21.15 8.62 25.83
N ASP A 330 20.55 8.76 27.01
CA ASP A 330 21.22 8.58 28.30
C ASP A 330 21.59 7.11 28.63
N GLU A 331 20.98 6.15 27.94
CA GLU A 331 21.17 4.70 28.12
C GLU A 331 22.04 4.06 27.01
N LEU A 332 22.46 4.84 26.02
CA LEU A 332 23.34 4.46 24.91
C LEU A 332 24.81 4.41 25.37
N ASP A 333 25.16 3.39 26.16
CA ASP A 333 26.55 3.02 26.42
C ASP A 333 27.11 2.29 25.19
N PRO A 334 28.25 2.71 24.61
CA PRO A 334 28.87 2.06 23.45
C PRO A 334 29.25 0.59 23.67
N SER A 335 29.28 0.12 24.92
CA SER A 335 29.54 -1.27 25.28
C SER A 335 28.28 -2.12 25.51
N ARG A 336 27.07 -1.55 25.43
CA ARG A 336 25.82 -2.32 25.53
C ARG A 336 25.48 -3.01 24.22
N ASP A 337 24.91 -4.21 24.34
CA ASP A 337 24.32 -4.91 23.22
C ASP A 337 23.22 -4.07 22.59
N ILE A 338 23.35 -3.84 21.27
CA ILE A 338 22.33 -3.15 20.49
C ILE A 338 21.06 -4.00 20.55
N PRO A 339 19.94 -3.48 21.08
CA PRO A 339 18.69 -4.22 21.10
C PRO A 339 18.29 -4.60 19.67
N ALA A 340 17.75 -5.80 19.49
CA ALA A 340 17.28 -6.24 18.18
C ALA A 340 16.26 -5.22 17.64
N PRO A 341 16.35 -4.85 16.34
CA PRO A 341 15.39 -3.94 15.76
C PRO A 341 13.98 -4.56 15.86
N PRO A 342 12.95 -3.75 16.15
CA PRO A 342 11.57 -4.23 16.14
C PRO A 342 11.26 -4.82 14.77
N GLN A 343 10.70 -6.04 14.75
CA GLN A 343 10.29 -6.68 13.50
C GLN A 343 9.06 -5.94 12.98
N PRO A 344 9.03 -5.51 11.71
CA PRO A 344 7.82 -4.97 11.12
C PRO A 344 6.79 -6.09 11.07
N GLU A 345 5.81 -6.09 11.97
CA GLU A 345 4.71 -7.05 11.92
C GLU A 345 3.69 -6.57 10.87
N PRO A 346 3.34 -7.42 9.88
CA PRO A 346 2.27 -7.13 8.95
C PRO A 346 0.96 -6.91 9.73
N THR A 347 0.26 -5.81 9.46
CA THR A 347 -0.94 -5.41 10.20
C THR A 347 -2.19 -5.89 9.46
N GLY A 348 -2.42 -7.20 9.39
CA GLY A 348 -3.61 -7.76 8.75
C GLY A 348 -3.38 -9.16 8.21
N PRO A 349 -4.46 -9.94 7.97
CA PRO A 349 -4.33 -11.26 7.38
C PRO A 349 -3.64 -11.16 6.01
N THR A 350 -2.59 -11.93 5.79
CA THR A 350 -1.99 -12.06 4.45
C THR A 350 -2.99 -12.77 3.54
N ALA A 351 -3.50 -12.08 2.52
CA ALA A 351 -4.45 -12.65 1.56
C ALA A 351 -3.75 -13.64 0.62
N VAL A 352 -2.43 -13.50 0.43
CA VAL A 352 -1.58 -14.46 -0.26
C VAL A 352 -0.67 -15.16 0.76
N PRO A 353 -0.82 -16.47 1.01
CA PRO A 353 0.06 -17.17 1.93
C PRO A 353 1.52 -16.99 1.50
N ASP A 354 2.39 -16.67 2.46
CA ASP A 354 3.83 -16.55 2.21
C ASP A 354 4.30 -17.80 1.49
N ARG A 355 5.03 -17.59 0.39
CA ARG A 355 5.59 -18.68 -0.38
C ARG A 355 6.46 -19.52 0.55
N ASP A 356 5.93 -20.70 0.86
CA ASP A 356 6.44 -21.73 1.75
C ASP A 356 7.91 -21.50 2.15
N ALA A 357 8.14 -21.01 3.38
CA ALA A 357 9.47 -20.84 3.97
C ALA A 357 10.28 -22.17 4.01
N SER A 358 9.65 -23.27 3.59
CA SER A 358 10.26 -24.57 3.30
C SER A 358 11.31 -24.52 2.19
N VAL A 359 11.29 -23.52 1.30
CA VAL A 359 12.46 -23.16 0.48
C VAL A 359 13.41 -22.34 1.36
N GLY A 360 13.90 -22.98 2.42
CA GLY A 360 14.83 -22.36 3.35
C GLY A 360 16.01 -21.77 2.59
N ALA A 361 16.51 -20.63 3.09
CA ALA A 361 17.83 -20.13 2.70
C ALA A 361 18.78 -21.33 2.62
N PRO A 362 19.59 -21.47 1.55
CA PRO A 362 20.47 -22.63 1.41
C PRO A 362 21.20 -22.83 2.73
N ASN A 363 21.22 -24.06 3.24
CA ASN A 363 21.87 -24.36 4.50
C ASN A 363 23.38 -24.09 4.34
N ILE A 364 23.80 -22.85 4.59
CA ILE A 364 25.19 -22.44 4.61
C ILE A 364 25.75 -22.98 5.93
N GLN A 365 26.10 -24.27 5.93
CA GLN A 365 26.87 -24.84 7.01
C GLN A 365 28.28 -24.26 6.92
N ARG A 366 28.61 -23.38 7.86
CA ARG A 366 30.02 -22.98 8.04
C ARG A 366 30.81 -24.26 8.37
N PRO A 367 31.87 -24.59 7.61
CA PRO A 367 32.73 -25.70 7.96
C PRO A 367 33.19 -25.57 9.42
N THR A 368 32.98 -26.61 10.22
CA THR A 368 33.38 -26.65 11.64
C THR A 368 34.89 -26.62 11.81
N GLU A 369 35.62 -27.07 10.80
CA GLU A 369 37.07 -26.93 10.72
C GLU A 369 37.42 -25.64 9.96
N PRO A 370 38.13 -24.70 10.60
CA PRO A 370 38.53 -23.46 9.94
C PRO A 370 39.42 -23.80 8.74
N VAL A 371 39.05 -23.29 7.57
CA VAL A 371 39.86 -23.46 6.35
C VAL A 371 41.23 -22.85 6.61
N VAL A 372 42.28 -23.67 6.52
CA VAL A 372 43.66 -23.24 6.71
C VAL A 372 44.02 -22.27 5.58
N MET A 373 44.23 -21.00 5.94
CA MET A 373 44.65 -19.98 4.99
C MET A 373 46.14 -20.13 4.71
N PRO A 374 46.59 -19.97 3.45
CA PRO A 374 48.01 -20.00 3.13
C PRO A 374 48.73 -18.87 3.88
N SER A 375 49.70 -19.25 4.72
CA SER A 375 50.51 -18.29 5.47
C SER A 375 51.76 -17.89 4.67
N ARG A 376 52.17 -16.61 4.75
CA ARG A 376 53.42 -16.16 4.14
C ARG A 376 54.66 -16.63 4.92
N THR A 377 54.46 -17.13 6.13
CA THR A 377 55.51 -17.58 7.06
C THR A 377 55.94 -19.03 6.84
N THR A 378 55.14 -19.82 6.12
CA THR A 378 55.40 -21.25 5.86
C THR A 378 55.18 -21.55 4.39
N SER A 379 56.22 -22.01 3.69
CA SER A 379 56.07 -22.48 2.30
C SER A 379 55.48 -23.89 2.31
N GLU A 380 54.23 -24.02 1.87
CA GLU A 380 53.55 -25.31 1.75
C GLU A 380 53.15 -25.54 0.29
N ALA A 381 53.53 -26.70 -0.27
CA ALA A 381 53.27 -27.04 -1.67
C ALA A 381 52.03 -27.93 -1.76
N HIS A 382 50.89 -27.36 -2.20
CA HIS A 382 49.60 -28.05 -2.27
C HIS A 382 49.43 -29.00 -3.48
N GLY A 383 50.52 -29.55 -4.00
CA GLY A 383 50.49 -30.45 -5.16
C GLY A 383 50.11 -29.77 -6.49
N PRO A 384 50.07 -30.54 -7.59
CA PRO A 384 49.60 -30.04 -8.88
C PRO A 384 48.08 -29.80 -8.83
N ILE A 385 47.65 -28.58 -9.13
CA ILE A 385 46.24 -28.21 -9.24
C ILE A 385 45.79 -28.55 -10.66
N ASP A 386 44.72 -29.34 -10.80
CA ASP A 386 44.09 -29.56 -12.09
C ASP A 386 43.44 -28.26 -12.57
N HIS A 387 43.82 -27.82 -13.77
CA HIS A 387 43.25 -26.62 -14.38
C HIS A 387 41.85 -26.94 -14.91
N THR A 388 40.81 -26.51 -14.18
CA THR A 388 39.45 -26.51 -14.72
C THR A 388 39.25 -25.26 -15.57
N SER A 389 38.73 -25.43 -16.79
CA SER A 389 38.38 -24.35 -17.73
C SER A 389 37.15 -23.55 -17.29
N LEU A 390 37.11 -23.09 -16.03
CA LEU A 390 36.08 -22.21 -15.50
C LEU A 390 36.57 -20.78 -15.68
N GLY A 391 35.99 -20.06 -16.65
CA GLY A 391 36.35 -18.68 -16.98
C GLY A 391 36.70 -18.43 -18.45
N ALA A 392 36.56 -19.43 -19.34
CA ALA A 392 36.51 -19.16 -20.77
C ALA A 392 35.12 -18.59 -21.11
N ASP A 393 34.93 -17.31 -20.81
CA ASP A 393 33.92 -16.53 -21.53
C ASP A 393 34.35 -16.55 -23.00
N GLU A 394 33.54 -17.16 -23.86
CA GLU A 394 33.79 -17.32 -25.30
C GLU A 394 33.63 -15.97 -26.03
N VAL A 395 34.25 -14.92 -25.51
CA VAL A 395 34.29 -13.61 -26.16
C VAL A 395 35.47 -13.63 -27.12
N ASP A 396 35.17 -13.69 -28.42
CA ASP A 396 36.17 -13.52 -29.47
C ASP A 396 36.93 -12.21 -29.25
N ALA A 397 38.26 -12.29 -29.25
CA ALA A 397 39.11 -11.11 -29.16
C ALA A 397 38.87 -10.19 -30.37
N ILE A 398 38.53 -8.93 -30.09
CA ILE A 398 38.14 -7.90 -31.08
C ILE A 398 39.31 -7.49 -32.02
N ALA A 399 40.51 -8.05 -31.87
CA ALA A 399 41.66 -7.73 -32.70
C ALA A 399 41.96 -8.85 -33.70
N ASP A 400 41.71 -8.55 -34.97
CA ASP A 400 41.93 -9.39 -36.14
C ASP A 400 43.29 -10.12 -36.17
N GLY A 401 43.23 -11.42 -36.50
CA GLY A 401 44.18 -12.02 -37.44
C GLY A 401 45.25 -12.95 -36.86
N ARG A 402 44.89 -14.24 -36.76
CA ARG A 402 45.78 -15.41 -36.90
C ARG A 402 47.01 -15.46 -35.98
N GLU A 403 46.79 -15.77 -34.71
CA GLU A 403 47.81 -16.47 -33.91
C GLU A 403 47.10 -17.32 -32.84
N HIS A 404 47.12 -18.64 -33.01
CA HIS A 404 46.81 -19.57 -31.93
C HIS A 404 48.14 -19.85 -31.22
N PRO A 405 48.30 -19.51 -29.92
CA PRO A 405 49.51 -19.85 -29.20
C PRO A 405 49.63 -21.38 -29.11
N THR A 406 50.67 -21.96 -29.71
CA THR A 406 51.00 -23.37 -29.51
C THR A 406 51.47 -23.59 -28.07
N HIS A 407 51.07 -24.73 -27.49
CA HIS A 407 51.26 -25.14 -26.09
C HIS A 407 52.70 -25.06 -25.52
N GLU A 408 53.73 -24.84 -26.35
CA GLU A 408 55.14 -24.83 -25.92
C GLU A 408 55.66 -23.47 -25.42
N GLN A 409 54.88 -22.38 -25.51
CA GLN A 409 55.32 -21.04 -25.06
C GLN A 409 54.69 -20.61 -23.72
N ASN A 410 54.45 -21.57 -22.81
CA ASN A 410 53.86 -21.32 -21.50
C ASN A 410 54.86 -20.75 -20.46
N GLN A 411 55.66 -19.76 -20.87
CA GLN A 411 56.38 -18.89 -19.94
C GLN A 411 56.19 -17.45 -20.40
N ALA A 412 55.05 -16.87 -20.04
CA ALA A 412 54.90 -15.42 -20.01
C ALA A 412 55.86 -14.84 -18.96
N ARG A 413 57.12 -14.61 -19.35
CA ARG A 413 58.06 -13.83 -18.55
C ARG A 413 57.84 -12.36 -18.89
N LEU A 414 57.16 -11.64 -18.00
CA LEU A 414 57.17 -10.18 -18.01
C LEU A 414 58.57 -9.72 -17.57
N PRO A 415 59.38 -9.07 -18.42
CA PRO A 415 60.65 -8.51 -17.98
C PRO A 415 60.36 -7.31 -17.07
N ARG A 416 60.52 -7.48 -15.75
CA ARG A 416 60.57 -6.35 -14.82
C ARG A 416 61.83 -5.54 -15.12
N ARG A 417 61.67 -4.33 -15.67
CA ARG A 417 62.73 -3.32 -15.64
C ARG A 417 62.77 -2.76 -14.22
N PHE A 418 63.89 -2.95 -13.53
CA PHE A 418 64.15 -2.44 -12.18
C PHE A 418 64.94 -1.13 -12.21
N ASP A 419 65.06 -0.54 -13.38
CA ASP A 419 65.97 0.56 -13.70
C ASP A 419 65.36 1.93 -13.34
N GLY A 420 64.07 1.98 -13.01
CA GLY A 420 63.37 3.18 -12.54
C GLY A 420 63.13 3.10 -11.04
N GLY A 421 63.77 3.99 -10.27
CA GLY A 421 63.46 4.18 -8.86
C GLY A 421 61.97 4.49 -8.66
N SER A 422 61.43 4.10 -7.50
CA SER A 422 60.02 4.27 -7.18
C SER A 422 59.63 5.75 -7.09
N SER A 423 58.68 6.19 -7.93
CA SER A 423 58.18 7.58 -7.97
C SER A 423 57.32 8.02 -6.76
N ILE A 424 57.33 7.24 -5.67
CA ILE A 424 56.62 7.56 -4.41
C ILE A 424 57.52 8.33 -3.44
N PHE A 425 58.82 8.44 -3.73
CA PHE A 425 59.78 9.17 -2.90
C PHE A 425 60.43 10.35 -3.63
N ASP A 426 59.87 10.78 -4.77
CA ASP A 426 60.23 12.04 -5.44
C ASP A 426 59.14 13.10 -5.26
#